data_AF-A0A356PC47-F1
#
_entry.id   AF-A0A356PC47-F1
#
_cell.length_a   1.000
_cell.length_b   1.000
_cell.length_c   1.000
_cell.angle_alpha   90.00
_cell.angle_beta   90.00
_cell.angle_gamma   90.00
#
_symmetry.space_group_name_H-M   'P 1'
#
loop_
_entity.id
_entity.type
_entity.pdbx_description
1 polymer ?
#
loop_
_entity_poly.entity_id
_entity_poly.type
_entity_poly.pdbx_seq_one_letter_code
_entity_poly.pdbx_strand_id
1 'polypeptide(L)'
;MQILKTALTWLFIIAAPLSVIFYATFFYFKIKKDIIKKDIWKKRVKIMGYSAIVLFLLLSSVNTAITKAENKTKANTEEIKYLTISGERVSLPFSQIVEKLPSNATIDRKVIEEEAYYSIRFDQQLLSFNKDGLLIYISVDKAGTGVDNGLKVGDPENIIKDKMDSPTKKTKDDEGNLYVYDYSIYEVHFHTKNGNIDNIQMSDKPTQEPVTKTDEGQKILDYYSSKTKS
;
A
#
# COMPACT_ATOMS: atom_id res chain seq x y z
N MET A 1 -2.90 11.94 -2.19
CA MET A 1 -2.74 12.91 -3.31
C MET A 1 -4.07 13.42 -3.89
N GLN A 2 -5.11 12.59 -4.03
CA GLN A 2 -6.42 13.04 -4.54
C GLN A 2 -7.09 14.11 -3.65
N ILE A 3 -7.10 13.95 -2.33
CA ILE A 3 -7.74 14.90 -1.38
C ILE A 3 -7.15 16.32 -1.50
N LEU A 4 -5.83 16.43 -1.73
CA LEU A 4 -5.14 17.72 -1.89
C LEU A 4 -5.52 18.41 -3.20
N LYS A 5 -5.65 17.65 -4.30
CA LYS A 5 -6.12 18.18 -5.60
C LYS A 5 -7.56 18.68 -5.48
N THR A 6 -8.42 17.94 -4.79
CA THR A 6 -9.81 18.36 -4.56
C THR A 6 -9.87 19.66 -3.75
N ALA A 7 -9.09 19.77 -2.66
CA ALA A 7 -9.03 20.99 -1.85
C ALA A 7 -8.52 22.21 -2.63
N LEU A 8 -7.48 22.05 -3.46
CA LEU A 8 -6.97 23.14 -4.29
C LEU A 8 -8.01 23.62 -5.32
N THR A 9 -8.74 22.67 -5.91
CA THR A 9 -9.77 22.97 -6.92
C THR A 9 -10.92 23.78 -6.32
N TRP A 10 -11.38 23.42 -5.11
CA TRP A 10 -12.38 24.21 -4.37
C TRP A 10 -11.90 25.62 -4.04
N LEU A 11 -10.61 25.78 -3.73
CA LEU A 11 -10.03 27.09 -3.41
C LEU A 11 -10.04 28.03 -4.63
N PHE A 12 -9.76 27.51 -5.83
CA PHE A 12 -9.89 28.27 -7.08
C PHE A 12 -11.35 28.60 -7.45
N ILE A 13 -12.27 27.65 -7.22
CA ILE A 13 -13.70 27.85 -7.48
C ILE A 13 -14.29 28.96 -6.59
N ILE A 14 -13.81 29.11 -5.35
CA ILE A 14 -14.28 30.15 -4.43
C ILE A 14 -13.58 31.50 -4.69
N ALA A 15 -12.30 31.50 -5.06
CA ALA A 15 -11.53 32.73 -5.28
C ALA A 15 -11.99 33.53 -6.53
N ALA A 16 -12.37 32.83 -7.61
CA ALA A 16 -12.81 33.46 -8.84
C ALA A 16 -14.05 34.38 -8.67
N PRO A 17 -15.18 33.94 -8.08
CA PRO A 17 -16.35 34.80 -7.89
C PRO A 17 -16.10 35.95 -6.92
N LEU A 18 -15.27 35.76 -5.89
CA LEU A 18 -14.89 36.85 -4.97
C LEU A 18 -14.11 37.96 -5.69
N SER A 19 -13.23 37.62 -6.64
CA SER A 19 -12.52 38.61 -7.45
C SER A 19 -13.49 39.42 -8.33
N VAL A 20 -14.49 38.77 -8.93
CA VAL A 20 -15.50 39.43 -9.77
C VAL A 20 -16.37 40.38 -8.94
N ILE A 21 -16.80 39.98 -7.75
CA ILE A 21 -17.55 40.84 -6.81
C ILE A 21 -16.69 42.05 -6.40
N PHE A 22 -15.40 41.84 -6.15
CA PHE A 22 -14.47 42.92 -5.80
C PHE A 22 -14.31 43.92 -6.95
N TYR A 23 -14.11 43.45 -8.18
CA TYR A 23 -14.02 44.33 -9.36
C TYR A 23 -15.34 45.06 -9.66
N ALA A 24 -16.48 44.37 -9.53
CA ALA A 24 -17.80 44.97 -9.74
C ALA A 24 -18.10 46.07 -8.71
N THR A 25 -17.79 45.82 -7.44
CA THR A 25 -17.94 46.84 -6.38
C THR A 25 -16.98 48.01 -6.59
N PHE A 26 -15.72 47.75 -6.98
CA PHE A 26 -14.76 48.80 -7.32
C PHE A 26 -15.23 49.68 -8.48
N PHE A 27 -15.75 49.07 -9.56
CA PHE A 27 -16.30 49.81 -10.71
C PHE A 27 -17.55 50.60 -10.35
N TYR A 28 -18.47 50.00 -9.59
CA TYR A 28 -19.67 50.70 -9.09
C TYR A 28 -19.29 51.94 -8.26
N PHE A 29 -18.27 51.83 -7.40
CA PHE A 29 -17.78 52.98 -6.63
C PHE A 29 -17.02 54.01 -7.47
N LYS A 30 -16.30 53.59 -8.52
CA LYS A 30 -15.61 54.51 -9.44
C LYS A 30 -16.60 55.37 -10.21
N ILE A 31 -17.73 54.80 -10.64
CA ILE A 31 -18.80 55.52 -11.36
C ILE A 31 -19.53 56.52 -10.44
N LYS A 32 -19.71 56.20 -9.15
CA LYS A 32 -20.36 57.10 -8.16
C LYS A 32 -19.43 58.11 -7.48
N LYS A 33 -18.17 58.24 -7.94
CA LYS A 33 -17.16 59.13 -7.33
C LYS A 33 -17.59 60.60 -7.29
N ASP A 34 -18.47 61.01 -8.19
CA ASP A 34 -18.94 62.39 -8.29
C ASP A 34 -20.04 62.76 -7.26
N ILE A 35 -20.58 61.78 -6.52
CA ILE A 35 -21.69 61.98 -5.57
C ILE A 35 -21.24 61.89 -4.10
N ILE A 36 -20.10 61.24 -3.82
CA ILE A 36 -19.68 60.93 -2.43
C ILE A 36 -18.57 61.89 -1.99
N LYS A 37 -18.81 62.61 -0.88
CA LYS A 37 -17.85 63.54 -0.25
C LYS A 37 -16.45 62.91 -0.14
N LYS A 38 -15.43 63.67 -0.60
CA LYS A 38 -14.00 63.31 -0.69
C LYS A 38 -13.43 62.62 0.56
N ASP A 39 -13.93 62.95 1.75
CA ASP A 39 -13.46 62.38 3.02
C ASP A 39 -13.96 60.96 3.30
N ILE A 40 -15.15 60.58 2.82
CA ILE A 40 -15.67 59.21 2.98
C ILE A 40 -14.88 58.25 2.10
N TRP A 41 -14.45 58.71 0.93
CA TRP A 41 -13.65 57.92 0.00
C TRP A 41 -12.26 57.58 0.56
N LYS A 42 -11.58 58.54 1.21
CA LYS A 42 -10.28 58.31 1.87
C LYS A 42 -10.36 57.26 2.98
N LYS A 43 -11.43 57.27 3.79
CA LYS A 43 -11.62 56.26 4.85
C LYS A 43 -11.84 54.86 4.26
N ARG A 44 -12.61 54.74 3.18
CA ARG A 44 -12.90 53.44 2.52
C ARG A 44 -11.66 52.84 1.84
N VAL A 45 -10.82 53.65 1.19
CA VAL A 45 -9.57 53.18 0.59
C VAL A 45 -8.61 52.63 1.65
N LYS A 46 -8.52 53.28 2.82
CA LYS A 46 -7.72 52.74 3.94
C LYS A 46 -8.24 51.39 4.44
N ILE A 47 -9.55 51.24 4.60
CA ILE A 47 -10.16 49.96 5.04
C ILE A 47 -9.90 48.83 4.03
N MET A 48 -10.02 49.11 2.73
CA MET A 48 -9.71 48.11 1.69
C MET A 48 -8.24 47.69 1.73
N GLY A 49 -7.32 48.65 1.90
CA GLY A 49 -5.89 48.36 2.04
C GLY A 49 -5.59 47.44 3.21
N TYR A 50 -6.19 47.68 4.38
CA TYR A 50 -6.03 46.79 5.54
C TYR A 50 -6.61 45.41 5.31
N SER A 51 -7.77 45.28 4.64
CA SER A 51 -8.36 43.97 4.34
C SER A 51 -7.49 43.12 3.40
N ALA A 52 -6.83 43.74 2.42
CA ALA A 52 -5.94 43.06 1.49
C ALA A 52 -4.66 42.55 2.20
N ILE A 53 -4.12 43.33 3.14
CA ILE A 53 -2.96 42.93 3.94
C ILE A 53 -3.31 41.73 4.85
N VAL A 54 -4.47 41.75 5.51
CA VAL A 54 -4.92 40.64 6.35
C VAL A 54 -5.14 39.36 5.52
N LEU A 55 -5.75 39.48 4.34
CA LEU A 55 -5.96 38.35 3.44
C LEU A 55 -4.62 37.77 2.94
N PHE A 56 -3.65 38.63 2.61
CA PHE A 56 -2.32 38.20 2.19
C PHE A 56 -1.56 37.46 3.30
N LEU A 57 -1.65 37.93 4.55
CA LEU A 57 -1.05 37.26 5.72
C LEU A 57 -1.71 35.90 6.02
N LEU A 58 -3.03 35.79 5.85
CA LEU A 58 -3.73 34.53 5.99
C LEU A 58 -3.29 33.53 4.90
N LEU A 59 -3.20 33.96 3.64
CA LEU A 59 -2.75 33.12 2.54
C LEU A 59 -1.29 32.66 2.68
N SER A 60 -0.39 33.50 3.21
CA SER A 60 1.01 33.11 3.42
C SER A 60 1.20 32.08 4.54
N SER A 61 0.39 32.17 5.61
CA SER A 61 0.40 31.17 6.69
C SER A 61 -0.07 29.78 6.23
N VAL A 62 -1.07 29.73 5.34
CA VAL A 62 -1.58 28.48 4.76
C VAL A 62 -0.53 27.80 3.87
N ASN A 63 0.20 28.56 3.05
CA ASN A 63 1.29 28.02 2.22
C ASN A 63 2.44 27.42 3.06
N THR A 64 2.74 28.03 4.21
CA THR A 64 3.80 27.54 5.11
C THR A 64 3.37 26.24 5.81
N ALA A 65 2.09 26.12 6.17
CA ALA A 65 1.54 24.88 6.74
C ALA A 65 1.50 23.74 5.71
N ILE A 66 1.14 24.03 4.45
CA ILE A 66 1.10 23.04 3.37
C ILE A 66 2.51 22.53 3.06
N THR A 67 3.50 23.43 2.91
CA THR A 67 4.89 23.03 2.64
C THR A 67 5.51 22.24 3.80
N LYS A 68 5.17 22.56 5.05
CA LYS A 68 5.58 21.77 6.23
C LYS A 68 4.91 20.39 6.28
N ALA A 69 3.65 20.28 5.87
CA ALA A 69 2.95 18.99 5.77
C ALA A 69 3.47 18.12 4.61
N GLU A 70 3.80 18.73 3.47
CA GLU A 70 4.41 18.04 2.33
C GLU A 70 5.84 17.55 2.65
N ASN A 71 6.65 18.35 3.35
CA ASN A 71 7.99 17.91 3.77
C ASN A 71 7.97 16.85 4.86
N LYS A 72 6.95 16.81 5.74
CA LYS A 72 6.77 15.71 6.70
C LYS A 72 6.30 14.41 6.05
N THR A 73 5.67 14.50 4.88
CA THR A 73 5.21 13.35 4.08
C THR A 73 6.28 12.84 3.09
N LYS A 74 7.32 13.64 2.83
CA LYS A 74 8.57 13.21 2.15
C LYS A 74 9.61 12.65 3.12
N ALA A 75 9.17 12.03 4.22
CA ALA A 75 10.04 11.06 4.89
C ALA A 75 10.31 9.95 3.88
N ASN A 76 11.57 9.88 3.45
CA ASN A 76 12.19 8.87 2.60
C ASN A 76 11.42 7.54 2.63
N THR A 77 10.46 7.38 1.72
CA THR A 77 9.76 6.11 1.52
C THR A 77 10.73 5.28 0.70
N GLU A 78 11.73 4.70 1.37
CA GLU A 78 12.46 3.59 0.78
C GLU A 78 11.41 2.58 0.36
N GLU A 79 11.29 2.37 -0.96
CA GLU A 79 10.41 1.39 -1.52
C GLU A 79 10.79 0.04 -0.90
N ILE A 80 9.94 -0.49 -0.02
CA ILE A 80 10.17 -1.78 0.60
C ILE A 80 10.23 -2.79 -0.55
N LYS A 81 11.45 -3.25 -0.86
CA LYS A 81 11.65 -4.24 -1.91
C LYS A 81 11.11 -5.58 -1.40
N TYR A 82 9.97 -5.99 -1.93
CA TYR A 82 9.41 -7.31 -1.67
C TYR A 82 10.14 -8.34 -2.52
N LEU A 83 10.55 -9.43 -1.88
CA LEU A 83 10.82 -10.67 -2.60
C LEU A 83 9.49 -11.30 -3.03
N THR A 84 9.53 -12.00 -4.15
CA THR A 84 8.40 -12.80 -4.64
C THR A 84 8.82 -14.25 -4.81
N ILE A 85 7.91 -15.19 -4.53
CA ILE A 85 8.04 -16.62 -4.83
C ILE A 85 7.10 -16.92 -5.99
N SER A 86 7.63 -17.42 -7.11
CA SER A 86 6.84 -17.68 -8.33
C SER A 86 6.09 -16.44 -8.85
N GLY A 87 6.62 -15.23 -8.60
CA GLY A 87 5.97 -13.97 -8.97
C GLY A 87 4.83 -13.51 -8.04
N GLU A 88 4.58 -14.24 -6.95
CA GLU A 88 3.62 -13.85 -5.92
C GLU A 88 4.33 -13.42 -4.63
N ARG A 89 3.67 -12.58 -3.83
CA ARG A 89 4.13 -12.19 -2.49
C ARG A 89 3.00 -12.32 -1.49
N VAL A 90 3.36 -12.47 -0.22
CA VAL A 90 2.38 -12.39 0.87
C VAL A 90 1.70 -11.02 0.95
N SER A 91 0.58 -10.98 1.67
CA SER A 91 -0.37 -9.88 1.78
C SER A 91 -1.09 -9.51 0.47
N LEU A 92 -0.98 -10.33 -0.59
CA LEU A 92 -1.77 -10.15 -1.80
C LEU A 92 -3.24 -10.55 -1.58
N PRO A 93 -4.20 -9.75 -2.07
CA PRO A 93 -5.61 -10.12 -2.04
C PRO A 93 -5.90 -11.27 -3.01
N PHE A 94 -6.83 -12.15 -2.63
CA PHE A 94 -7.21 -13.32 -3.40
C PHE A 94 -7.58 -13.00 -4.87
N SER A 95 -8.24 -11.86 -5.11
CA SER A 95 -8.59 -11.40 -6.46
C SER A 95 -7.39 -11.23 -7.40
N GLN A 96 -6.17 -11.01 -6.90
CA GLN A 96 -4.98 -10.90 -7.74
C GLN A 96 -4.37 -12.26 -8.12
N ILE A 97 -4.83 -13.33 -7.47
CA ILE A 97 -4.26 -14.69 -7.60
C ILE A 97 -5.22 -15.62 -8.32
N VAL A 98 -6.53 -15.48 -8.10
CA VAL A 98 -7.55 -16.43 -8.57
C VAL A 98 -7.51 -16.68 -10.08
N GLU A 99 -7.23 -15.65 -10.89
CA GLU A 99 -7.15 -15.78 -12.36
C GLU A 99 -5.91 -16.55 -12.83
N LYS A 100 -4.88 -16.68 -12.00
CA LYS A 100 -3.64 -17.40 -12.29
C LYS A 100 -3.65 -18.84 -11.78
N LEU A 101 -4.66 -19.22 -10.98
CA LEU A 101 -4.74 -20.57 -10.43
C LEU A 101 -5.01 -21.59 -11.54
N PRO A 102 -4.25 -22.69 -11.58
CA PRO A 102 -4.48 -23.73 -12.58
C PRO A 102 -5.80 -24.48 -12.30
N SER A 103 -6.35 -25.10 -13.33
CA SER A 103 -7.62 -25.82 -13.25
C SER A 103 -7.59 -27.00 -12.27
N ASN A 104 -6.43 -27.63 -12.10
CA ASN A 104 -6.17 -28.73 -11.16
C ASN A 104 -5.99 -28.29 -9.71
N ALA A 105 -6.07 -26.99 -9.39
CA ALA A 105 -5.93 -26.52 -8.02
C ALA A 105 -7.05 -27.05 -7.11
N THR A 106 -6.64 -27.58 -5.96
CA THR A 106 -7.53 -27.98 -4.87
C THR A 106 -7.53 -26.93 -3.77
N ILE A 107 -8.61 -26.87 -2.98
CA ILE A 107 -8.74 -25.95 -1.86
C ILE A 107 -9.31 -26.65 -0.64
N ASP A 108 -8.64 -26.47 0.49
CA ASP A 108 -9.07 -26.96 1.80
C ASP A 108 -9.36 -25.78 2.73
N ARG A 109 -10.30 -25.97 3.66
CA ARG A 109 -10.61 -25.00 4.72
C ARG A 109 -10.28 -25.60 6.09
N LYS A 110 -9.53 -24.85 6.90
CA LYS A 110 -9.22 -25.21 8.29
C LYS A 110 -9.65 -24.09 9.23
N VAL A 111 -10.13 -24.44 10.42
CA VAL A 111 -10.40 -23.48 11.49
C VAL A 111 -9.41 -23.73 12.61
N ILE A 112 -8.67 -22.70 13.01
CA ILE A 112 -7.68 -22.73 14.10
C ILE A 112 -8.02 -21.57 15.02
N GLU A 113 -8.25 -21.83 16.31
CA GLU A 113 -8.54 -20.78 17.30
C GLU A 113 -9.65 -19.81 16.82
N GLU A 114 -10.75 -20.36 16.29
CA GLU A 114 -11.91 -19.60 15.75
C GLU A 114 -11.64 -18.83 14.45
N GLU A 115 -10.42 -18.84 13.93
CA GLU A 115 -10.06 -18.22 12.66
C GLU A 115 -10.08 -19.22 11.51
N ALA A 116 -10.71 -18.82 10.39
CA ALA A 116 -10.75 -19.61 9.18
C ALA A 116 -9.52 -19.34 8.30
N TYR A 117 -8.93 -20.42 7.81
CA TYR A 117 -7.82 -20.43 6.87
C TYR A 117 -8.19 -21.26 5.64
N TYR A 118 -7.75 -20.81 4.48
CA TYR A 118 -7.98 -21.49 3.21
C TYR A 118 -6.64 -21.85 2.58
N SER A 119 -6.42 -23.12 2.28
CA SER A 119 -5.17 -23.61 1.69
C SER A 119 -5.44 -24.10 0.27
N ILE A 120 -4.81 -23.47 -0.71
CA ILE A 120 -4.89 -23.84 -2.12
C ILE A 120 -3.61 -24.59 -2.50
N ARG A 121 -3.74 -25.78 -3.07
CA ARG A 121 -2.62 -26.63 -3.49
C ARG A 121 -2.69 -26.92 -4.98
N PHE A 122 -1.55 -26.79 -5.66
CA PHE A 122 -1.37 -27.15 -7.07
C PHE A 122 0.13 -27.29 -7.35
N ASP A 123 0.53 -28.11 -8.31
CA ASP A 123 1.90 -28.17 -8.86
C ASP A 123 3.05 -28.02 -7.84
N GLN A 124 3.01 -28.72 -6.69
CA GLN A 124 4.03 -28.59 -5.64
C GLN A 124 4.19 -27.12 -5.15
N GLN A 125 3.05 -26.48 -4.97
CA GLN A 125 2.89 -25.16 -4.39
C GLN A 125 1.69 -25.17 -3.45
N LEU A 126 1.85 -24.50 -2.31
CA LEU A 126 0.81 -24.26 -1.32
C LEU A 126 0.69 -22.76 -1.09
N LEU A 127 -0.53 -22.25 -1.25
CA LEU A 127 -0.91 -20.88 -0.92
C LEU A 127 -1.90 -20.94 0.24
N SER A 128 -1.64 -20.25 1.35
CA SER A 128 -2.63 -20.13 2.43
C SER A 128 -3.11 -18.70 2.58
N PHE A 129 -4.42 -18.57 2.76
CA PHE A 129 -5.12 -17.31 2.92
C PHE A 129 -5.81 -17.27 4.28
N ASN A 130 -5.89 -16.07 4.87
CA ASN A 130 -6.70 -15.85 6.05
C ASN A 130 -8.20 -15.68 5.69
N LYS A 131 -9.05 -15.50 6.72
CA LYS A 131 -10.50 -15.30 6.56
C LYS A 131 -10.87 -14.07 5.73
N ASP A 132 -9.98 -13.08 5.67
CA ASP A 132 -10.18 -11.83 4.95
C ASP A 132 -9.71 -11.91 3.50
N GLY A 133 -9.26 -13.09 3.03
CA GLY A 133 -8.84 -13.34 1.66
C GLY A 133 -7.45 -12.79 1.33
N LEU A 134 -6.60 -12.55 2.32
CA LEU A 134 -5.21 -12.15 2.11
C LEU A 134 -4.29 -13.36 2.12
N LEU A 135 -3.35 -13.43 1.17
CA LEU A 135 -2.33 -14.47 1.10
C LEU A 135 -1.34 -14.30 2.25
N ILE A 136 -1.36 -15.20 3.21
CA ILE A 136 -0.49 -15.12 4.40
C ILE A 136 0.71 -16.07 4.34
N TYR A 137 0.69 -17.02 3.41
CA TYR A 137 1.74 -18.03 3.32
C TYR A 137 1.88 -18.57 1.90
N ILE A 138 3.12 -18.74 1.46
CA ILE A 138 3.51 -19.38 0.21
C ILE A 138 4.53 -20.47 0.56
N SER A 139 4.39 -21.65 -0.03
CA SER A 139 5.42 -22.69 0.02
C SER A 139 5.55 -23.35 -1.35
N VAL A 140 6.79 -23.58 -1.80
CA VAL A 140 7.10 -24.24 -3.08
C VAL A 140 8.17 -25.32 -2.87
N ASP A 141 7.90 -26.51 -3.38
CA ASP A 141 8.80 -27.67 -3.39
C ASP A 141 9.10 -28.17 -4.82
N LYS A 142 8.58 -27.46 -5.84
CA LYS A 142 8.84 -27.76 -7.26
C LYS A 142 10.23 -27.31 -7.69
N ALA A 143 11.04 -28.25 -8.17
CA ALA A 143 12.36 -27.96 -8.75
C ALA A 143 12.30 -26.88 -9.85
N GLY A 144 13.24 -25.93 -9.79
CA GLY A 144 13.33 -24.81 -10.72
C GLY A 144 12.43 -23.61 -10.40
N THR A 145 11.52 -23.74 -9.42
CA THR A 145 10.72 -22.65 -8.87
C THR A 145 11.45 -21.99 -7.71
N GLY A 146 11.27 -20.69 -7.50
CA GLY A 146 11.82 -20.03 -6.31
C GLY A 146 11.62 -18.53 -6.26
N VAL A 147 12.61 -17.85 -5.67
CA VAL A 147 12.57 -16.42 -5.35
C VAL A 147 13.09 -15.60 -6.53
N ASP A 148 12.54 -14.39 -6.73
CA ASP A 148 12.93 -13.47 -7.81
C ASP A 148 14.40 -13.01 -7.81
N ASN A 149 15.12 -13.17 -6.70
CA ASN A 149 16.57 -12.95 -6.65
C ASN A 149 17.40 -14.06 -7.35
N GLY A 150 16.73 -15.11 -7.84
CA GLY A 150 17.30 -16.20 -8.62
C GLY A 150 17.53 -17.50 -7.85
N LEU A 151 17.28 -17.54 -6.53
CA LEU A 151 17.35 -18.78 -5.74
C LEU A 151 16.17 -19.70 -6.06
N LYS A 152 16.43 -20.98 -6.29
CA LYS A 152 15.43 -21.97 -6.69
C LYS A 152 15.52 -23.26 -5.89
N VAL A 153 14.40 -23.97 -5.81
CA VAL A 153 14.37 -25.36 -5.34
C VAL A 153 15.25 -26.20 -6.27
N GLY A 154 16.13 -26.99 -5.65
CA GLY A 154 17.17 -27.78 -6.30
C GLY A 154 18.55 -27.12 -6.31
N ASP A 155 18.66 -25.82 -6.03
CA ASP A 155 19.95 -25.14 -6.00
C ASP A 155 20.81 -25.60 -4.80
N PRO A 156 22.14 -25.57 -4.91
CA PRO A 156 23.03 -25.89 -3.79
C PRO A 156 22.85 -24.97 -2.56
N GLU A 157 22.94 -25.51 -1.35
CA GLU A 157 22.78 -24.75 -0.09
C GLU A 157 23.76 -23.57 0.04
N ASN A 158 24.98 -23.71 -0.50
CA ASN A 158 26.01 -22.68 -0.39
C ASN A 158 25.63 -21.37 -1.11
N ILE A 159 24.83 -21.42 -2.18
CA ILE A 159 24.46 -20.23 -2.93
C ILE A 159 23.45 -19.32 -2.21
N ILE A 160 22.77 -19.83 -1.16
CA ILE A 160 21.82 -19.04 -0.36
C ILE A 160 22.55 -17.83 0.24
N LYS A 161 23.73 -18.06 0.83
CA LYS A 161 24.53 -17.01 1.48
C LYS A 161 25.07 -16.00 0.48
N ASP A 162 25.35 -16.43 -0.76
CA ASP A 162 25.82 -15.54 -1.82
C ASP A 162 24.73 -14.59 -2.31
N LYS A 163 23.45 -14.92 -2.08
CA LYS A 163 22.28 -14.20 -2.61
C LYS A 163 21.45 -13.45 -1.58
N MET A 164 21.42 -13.91 -0.33
CA MET A 164 20.49 -13.42 0.71
C MET A 164 21.21 -12.79 1.92
N ASP A 165 22.53 -12.63 1.88
CA ASP A 165 23.38 -12.29 3.03
C ASP A 165 23.23 -13.31 4.18
N SER A 166 23.49 -12.87 5.42
CA SER A 166 23.43 -13.72 6.61
C SER A 166 21.99 -13.91 7.08
N PRO A 167 21.56 -15.16 7.36
CA PRO A 167 20.22 -15.42 7.89
C PRO A 167 20.07 -14.86 9.31
N THR A 168 18.86 -14.40 9.64
CA THR A 168 18.49 -14.00 11.01
C THR A 168 18.51 -15.20 11.95
N LYS A 169 18.10 -16.37 11.47
CA LYS A 169 18.13 -17.62 12.22
C LYS A 169 18.56 -18.77 11.33
N LYS A 170 19.43 -19.63 11.85
CA LYS A 170 19.78 -20.92 11.24
C LYS A 170 19.51 -22.03 12.24
N THR A 171 18.83 -23.08 11.82
CA THR A 171 18.54 -24.26 12.64
C THR A 171 18.85 -25.51 11.84
N LYS A 172 19.29 -26.58 12.51
CA LYS A 172 19.60 -27.87 11.88
C LYS A 172 18.89 -28.96 12.67
N ASP A 173 18.21 -29.85 11.97
CA ASP A 173 17.59 -31.05 12.50
C ASP A 173 17.94 -32.26 11.61
N ASP A 174 17.28 -33.40 11.86
CA ASP A 174 17.47 -34.63 11.09
C ASP A 174 16.89 -34.54 9.67
N GLU A 175 16.03 -33.55 9.41
CA GLU A 175 15.37 -33.34 8.12
C GLU A 175 16.19 -32.41 7.21
N GLY A 176 17.05 -31.56 7.80
CA GLY A 176 17.94 -30.69 7.05
C GLY A 176 18.41 -29.44 7.79
N ASN A 177 18.77 -28.40 7.04
CA ASN A 177 18.97 -27.07 7.61
C ASN A 177 17.84 -26.13 7.20
N LEU A 178 17.39 -25.32 8.17
CA LEU A 178 16.46 -24.21 7.99
C LEU A 178 17.22 -22.89 8.09
N TYR A 179 17.03 -22.04 7.09
CA TYR A 179 17.52 -20.66 7.03
C TYR A 179 16.35 -19.70 7.04
N VAL A 180 16.31 -18.77 7.99
CA VAL A 180 15.24 -17.77 8.11
C VAL A 180 15.83 -16.38 7.86
N TYR A 181 15.22 -15.67 6.93
CA TYR A 181 15.51 -14.28 6.61
C TYR A 181 14.34 -13.42 7.04
N ASP A 182 14.61 -12.56 8.00
CA ASP A 182 13.59 -11.78 8.67
C ASP A 182 13.50 -10.35 8.10
N TYR A 183 12.35 -10.00 7.51
CA TYR A 183 12.07 -8.66 7.00
C TYR A 183 11.06 -7.94 7.90
N SER A 184 10.86 -6.64 7.66
CA SER A 184 9.99 -5.82 8.50
C SER A 184 8.54 -6.31 8.57
N ILE A 185 8.08 -7.00 7.54
CA ILE A 185 6.67 -7.33 7.32
C ILE A 185 6.43 -8.75 6.80
N TYR A 186 7.48 -9.51 6.49
CA TYR A 186 7.38 -10.91 6.09
C TYR A 186 8.67 -11.65 6.48
N GLU A 187 8.64 -12.97 6.38
CA GLU A 187 9.82 -13.82 6.53
C GLU A 187 9.97 -14.72 5.30
N VAL A 188 11.21 -15.07 4.95
CA VAL A 188 11.52 -16.07 3.92
C VAL A 188 12.33 -17.19 4.54
N HIS A 189 11.87 -18.43 4.35
CA HIS A 189 12.46 -19.62 4.92
C HIS A 189 12.99 -20.51 3.78
N PHE A 190 14.25 -20.91 3.86
CA PHE A 190 14.83 -21.93 2.98
C PHE A 190 15.08 -23.20 3.78
N HIS A 191 14.43 -24.28 3.39
CA HIS A 191 14.71 -25.61 3.86
C HIS A 191 15.67 -26.29 2.89
N THR A 192 16.72 -26.88 3.44
CA THR A 192 17.76 -27.57 2.66
C THR A 192 17.88 -29.00 3.10
N LYS A 193 17.96 -29.92 2.15
CA LYS A 193 18.10 -31.36 2.39
C LYS A 193 19.18 -31.92 1.46
N ASN A 194 20.06 -32.76 2.00
CA ASN A 194 21.20 -33.32 1.26
C ASN A 194 22.08 -32.25 0.57
N GLY A 195 22.20 -31.06 1.18
CA GLY A 195 23.01 -29.95 0.67
C GLY A 195 22.39 -29.15 -0.47
N ASN A 196 21.11 -29.35 -0.81
CA ASN A 196 20.38 -28.55 -1.80
C ASN A 196 19.12 -27.95 -1.16
N ILE A 197 18.61 -26.87 -1.75
CA ILE A 197 17.31 -26.28 -1.40
C ILE A 197 16.21 -27.26 -1.78
N ASP A 198 15.45 -27.71 -0.79
CA ASP A 198 14.34 -28.66 -0.95
C ASP A 198 13.01 -27.92 -0.99
N ASN A 199 12.88 -26.86 -0.21
CA ASN A 199 11.65 -26.08 -0.10
C ASN A 199 11.93 -24.62 0.24
N ILE A 200 11.11 -23.74 -0.31
CA ILE A 200 11.16 -22.29 -0.06
C ILE A 200 9.79 -21.85 0.43
N GLN A 201 9.75 -21.12 1.53
CA GLN A 201 8.52 -20.62 2.12
C GLN A 201 8.59 -19.11 2.35
N MET A 202 7.44 -18.46 2.32
CA MET A 202 7.27 -17.06 2.71
C MET A 202 6.03 -16.94 3.57
N SER A 203 6.15 -16.25 4.71
CA SER A 203 5.05 -16.01 5.64
C SER A 203 4.88 -14.52 5.90
N ASP A 204 3.62 -14.08 5.91
CA ASP A 204 3.26 -12.73 6.32
C ASP A 204 3.46 -12.56 7.81
N LYS A 205 3.84 -11.35 8.24
CA LYS A 205 3.83 -11.00 9.65
C LYS A 205 2.51 -10.32 10.00
N PRO A 206 1.88 -10.66 11.15
CA PRO A 206 0.62 -10.05 11.57
C PRO A 206 0.74 -8.56 11.97
N THR A 207 1.86 -7.90 11.67
CA THR A 207 2.13 -6.51 12.06
C THR A 207 1.40 -5.46 11.23
N GLN A 208 0.69 -5.84 10.17
CA GLN A 208 -0.11 -4.91 9.38
C GLN A 208 -1.59 -5.00 9.73
N GLU A 209 -2.20 -3.88 10.11
CA GLU A 209 -3.65 -3.79 10.04
C GLU A 209 -4.08 -4.11 8.61
N PRO A 210 -5.04 -5.03 8.42
CA PRO A 210 -5.42 -5.48 7.09
C PRO A 210 -5.95 -4.28 6.30
N VAL A 211 -5.21 -3.88 5.25
CA VAL A 211 -5.70 -2.94 4.24
C VAL A 211 -6.73 -3.69 3.39
N THR A 212 -7.87 -4.02 3.98
CA THR A 212 -8.90 -4.80 3.33
C THR A 212 -9.68 -3.91 2.36
N LYS A 213 -9.67 -4.29 1.10
CA LYS A 213 -10.82 -4.03 0.22
C LYS A 213 -11.95 -4.95 0.68
N THR A 214 -13.16 -4.43 0.69
CA THR A 214 -14.32 -4.92 1.45
C THR A 214 -14.93 -6.26 0.98
N ASP A 215 -14.27 -7.08 0.17
CA ASP A 215 -14.89 -8.28 -0.44
C ASP A 215 -13.99 -9.52 -0.64
N GLU A 216 -12.69 -9.46 -0.29
CA GLU A 216 -11.75 -10.54 -0.62
C GLU A 216 -12.04 -11.86 0.12
N GLY A 217 -12.47 -11.78 1.40
CA GLY A 217 -12.91 -12.94 2.17
C GLY A 217 -14.13 -13.64 1.58
N GLN A 218 -15.05 -12.89 0.97
CA GLN A 218 -16.21 -13.49 0.29
C GLN A 218 -15.79 -14.20 -0.99
N LYS A 219 -14.88 -13.61 -1.79
CA LYS A 219 -14.39 -14.21 -3.03
C LYS A 219 -13.73 -15.57 -2.82
N ILE A 220 -12.91 -15.72 -1.77
CA ILE A 220 -12.29 -17.02 -1.49
C ILE A 220 -13.30 -18.04 -0.97
N LEU A 221 -14.32 -17.61 -0.24
CA LEU A 221 -15.42 -18.48 0.20
C LEU A 221 -16.27 -18.95 -0.99
N ASP A 222 -16.54 -18.07 -1.96
CA ASP A 222 -17.25 -18.40 -3.19
C ASP A 222 -16.43 -19.40 -4.02
N TYR A 223 -15.13 -19.17 -4.16
CA TYR A 223 -14.22 -20.09 -4.84
C TYR A 223 -14.20 -21.48 -4.15
N TYR A 224 -14.05 -21.53 -2.83
CA TYR A 224 -14.14 -22.77 -2.05
C TYR A 224 -15.46 -23.52 -2.29
N SER A 225 -16.58 -22.80 -2.25
CA SER A 225 -17.91 -23.37 -2.46
C SER A 225 -18.09 -23.92 -3.87
N SER A 226 -17.45 -23.31 -4.88
CA SER A 226 -17.50 -23.78 -6.26
C SER A 226 -16.71 -25.07 -6.49
N LYS A 227 -15.57 -25.24 -5.81
CA LYS A 227 -14.65 -26.38 -5.97
C LYS A 227 -15.06 -27.62 -5.18
N THR A 228 -15.86 -27.47 -4.14
CA THR A 228 -16.31 -28.58 -3.28
C THR A 228 -17.67 -29.16 -3.68
N LYS A 229 -18.40 -28.46 -4.56
CA LYS A 229 -19.71 -28.89 -5.09
C LYS A 229 -19.62 -29.69 -6.39
N SER A 230 -18.45 -29.74 -7.04
CA SER A 230 -18.19 -30.53 -8.25
C SER A 230 -17.71 -31.93 -7.92
#